data_AF-A0A0W8FBX4-F1
#
_entry.id   AF-A0A0W8FBX4-F1
#
_cell.length_a   1.000
_cell.length_b   1.000
_cell.length_c   1.000
_cell.angle_alpha   90.00
_cell.angle_beta   90.00
_cell.angle_gamma   90.00
#
_symmetry.space_group_name_H-M   'P 1'
#
loop_
_entity.id
_entity.type
_entity.pdbx_description
1 polymer ?
#
loop_
_entity_poly.entity_id
_entity_poly.type
_entity_poly.pdbx_seq_one_letter_code
_entity_poly.pdbx_strand_id
1 'polypeptide(L)'
;MINAIGYGDMRYVDSLSGLLKYYEALMQRGGLVARAGEVRSLKLGLILDLLKAVGIPEGHKSGLISAVLRGWDMNCRNRSVVQVEEELQAISISINALQNELAAAKNQWGPKARLRLDTAVLVALPLMPTDLKSDEVGKIQDLLRRTMNCLKAKMEG
;
A
#
# COMPACT_ATOMS: atom_id res chain seq x y z
N MET A 1 -17.31 25.02 -10.07
CA MET A 1 -16.28 24.29 -10.83
C MET A 1 -15.13 23.97 -9.87
N ILE A 2 -15.11 22.76 -9.31
CA ILE A 2 -14.09 22.34 -8.34
C ILE A 2 -12.98 21.63 -9.13
N ASN A 3 -11.78 22.25 -9.12
CA ASN A 3 -10.48 21.78 -9.61
C ASN A 3 -10.41 20.37 -10.23
N ALA A 4 -10.56 20.30 -11.56
CA ALA A 4 -10.20 19.13 -12.37
C ALA A 4 -8.69 18.96 -12.60
N ILE A 5 -7.85 19.80 -11.98
CA ILE A 5 -6.43 19.97 -12.33
C ILE A 5 -5.53 18.79 -11.87
N GLY A 6 -6.00 17.90 -10.99
CA GLY A 6 -5.16 16.82 -10.42
C GLY A 6 -5.33 15.42 -11.03
N TYR A 7 -6.38 15.17 -11.81
CA TYR A 7 -6.78 13.80 -12.16
C TYR A 7 -6.23 13.29 -13.51
N GLY A 8 -5.67 14.17 -14.35
CA GLY A 8 -5.16 13.84 -15.68
C GLY A 8 -3.66 13.55 -15.74
N ASP A 9 -2.96 13.54 -14.60
CA ASP A 9 -1.50 13.48 -14.60
C ASP A 9 -0.97 12.05 -14.64
N MET A 10 -0.51 11.63 -15.82
CA MET A 10 0.16 10.34 -16.04
C MET A 10 1.41 10.16 -15.16
N ARG A 11 2.00 11.26 -14.63
CA ARG A 11 3.12 11.18 -13.68
C ARG A 11 2.76 10.36 -12.45
N TYR A 12 1.48 10.29 -12.05
CA TYR A 12 1.08 9.40 -10.96
C TYR A 12 1.28 7.92 -11.31
N VAL A 13 0.80 7.52 -12.48
CA VAL A 13 0.89 6.15 -12.98
C VAL A 13 2.36 5.75 -13.12
N ASP A 14 3.19 6.64 -13.66
CA ASP A 14 4.62 6.40 -13.81
C ASP A 14 5.35 6.34 -12.45
N SER A 15 5.01 7.24 -11.52
CA SER A 15 5.59 7.24 -10.17
C SER A 15 5.24 5.98 -9.40
N LEU A 16 3.97 5.57 -9.42
CA LEU A 16 3.53 4.33 -8.77
C LEU A 16 4.16 3.11 -9.45
N SER A 17 4.25 3.09 -10.78
CA SER A 17 4.96 2.03 -11.49
C SER A 17 6.44 1.95 -11.12
N GLY A 18 7.12 3.08 -10.96
CA GLY A 18 8.53 3.14 -10.54
C GLY A 18 8.72 2.60 -9.12
N LEU A 19 7.84 3.00 -8.20
CA LEU A 19 7.82 2.52 -6.81
C LEU A 19 7.65 1.00 -6.74
N LEU A 20 6.69 0.44 -7.47
CA LEU A 20 6.46 -1.01 -7.46
C LEU A 20 7.67 -1.78 -8.01
N LYS A 21 8.27 -1.32 -9.12
CA LYS A 21 9.48 -1.92 -9.68
C LYS A 21 10.67 -1.85 -8.72
N TYR A 22 10.80 -0.75 -7.99
CA TYR A 22 11.84 -0.59 -6.97
C TYR A 22 11.69 -1.64 -5.86
N TYR A 23 10.50 -1.77 -5.28
CA TYR A 23 10.27 -2.75 -4.21
C TYR A 23 10.36 -4.19 -4.74
N GLU A 24 9.86 -4.47 -5.94
CA GLU A 24 10.00 -5.79 -6.59
C GLU A 24 11.48 -6.20 -6.71
N ALA A 25 12.34 -5.30 -7.20
CA ALA A 25 13.77 -5.56 -7.33
C ALA A 25 14.44 -5.81 -5.97
N LEU A 26 14.01 -5.11 -4.91
CA LEU A 26 14.51 -5.34 -3.56
C LEU A 26 14.10 -6.70 -3.01
N MET A 27 12.87 -7.16 -3.28
CA MET A 27 12.36 -8.45 -2.82
C MET A 27 13.04 -9.64 -3.50
N GLN A 28 13.54 -9.44 -4.72
CA GLN A 28 14.27 -10.47 -5.47
C GLN A 28 15.75 -10.62 -5.05
N ARG A 29 16.24 -9.80 -4.11
CA ARG A 29 17.63 -9.90 -3.65
C ARG A 29 17.86 -11.22 -2.91
N GLY A 30 18.92 -11.95 -3.29
CA GLY A 30 19.28 -13.22 -2.67
C GLY A 30 19.45 -13.13 -1.14
N GLY A 31 19.05 -14.18 -0.43
CA GLY A 31 19.22 -14.30 1.02
C GLY A 31 18.29 -13.43 1.86
N LEU A 32 17.24 -12.83 1.28
CA LEU A 32 16.27 -12.04 2.03
C LEU A 32 15.45 -12.89 3.02
N VAL A 33 15.18 -14.15 2.66
CA VAL A 33 14.46 -15.14 3.50
C VAL A 33 15.15 -15.35 4.86
N ALA A 34 16.48 -15.22 4.93
CA ALA A 34 17.23 -15.31 6.18
C ALA A 34 17.26 -14.00 6.99
N ARG A 35 16.73 -12.90 6.44
CA ARG A 35 16.85 -11.53 6.97
C ARG A 35 15.48 -10.95 7.30
N ALA A 36 14.77 -11.59 8.24
CA ALA A 36 13.41 -11.21 8.64
C ALA A 36 13.24 -9.71 8.97
N GLY A 37 14.22 -9.10 9.66
CA GLY A 37 14.17 -7.66 9.98
C GLY A 37 14.24 -6.75 8.74
N GLU A 38 14.96 -7.17 7.70
CA GLU A 38 15.03 -6.46 6.42
C GLU A 38 13.70 -6.58 5.68
N VAL A 39 13.10 -7.78 5.62
CA VAL A 39 11.77 -8.00 5.03
C VAL A 39 10.72 -7.11 5.69
N ARG A 40 10.69 -7.09 7.03
CA ARG A 40 9.76 -6.22 7.80
C ARG A 40 9.96 -4.75 7.47
N SER A 41 11.21 -4.29 7.40
CA SER A 41 11.52 -2.90 7.10
C SER A 41 11.08 -2.51 5.68
N LEU A 42 11.34 -3.39 4.70
CA LEU A 42 10.93 -3.17 3.31
C LEU A 42 9.41 -3.19 3.15
N LYS A 43 8.73 -4.12 3.83
CA LYS A 43 7.27 -4.22 3.83
C LYS A 43 6.62 -2.96 4.40
N LEU A 44 7.13 -2.46 5.53
CA LEU A 44 6.70 -1.19 6.11
C LEU A 44 6.94 -0.04 5.12
N GLY A 45 8.14 0.04 4.54
CA GLY A 45 8.47 1.06 3.55
C GLY A 45 7.46 1.09 2.40
N LEU A 46 7.18 -0.08 1.81
CA LEU A 46 6.21 -0.23 0.74
C LEU A 46 4.83 0.27 1.15
N ILE A 47 4.31 -0.15 2.32
CA ILE A 47 3.01 0.29 2.83
C ILE A 47 2.97 1.82 2.96
N LEU A 48 4.00 2.42 3.54
CA LEU A 48 4.04 3.87 3.76
C LEU A 48 4.11 4.64 2.44
N ASP A 49 4.91 4.18 1.48
CA ASP A 49 5.02 4.87 0.20
C ASP A 49 3.77 4.70 -0.66
N LEU A 50 3.10 3.55 -0.59
CA LEU A 50 1.77 3.35 -1.17
C LEU A 50 0.75 4.30 -0.56
N LEU A 51 0.69 4.41 0.77
CA LEU A 51 -0.22 5.33 1.46
C LEU A 51 0.03 6.81 1.09
N LYS A 52 1.30 7.21 0.90
CA LYS A 52 1.65 8.55 0.44
C LYS A 52 1.15 8.82 -0.97
N ALA A 53 1.19 7.81 -1.84
CA ALA A 53 0.79 7.91 -3.23
C ALA A 53 -0.73 8.10 -3.41
N VAL A 54 -1.56 7.55 -2.51
CA VAL A 54 -3.03 7.60 -2.64
C VAL A 54 -3.59 9.03 -2.55
N GLY A 55 -4.55 9.35 -3.43
CA GLY A 55 -5.29 10.61 -3.51
C GLY A 55 -6.38 10.81 -2.44
N ILE A 56 -6.06 10.56 -1.17
CA ILE A 56 -6.99 10.73 -0.03
C ILE A 56 -6.76 12.05 0.72
N PRO A 57 -7.77 12.56 1.47
CA PRO A 57 -7.60 13.78 2.27
C PRO A 57 -6.43 13.67 3.26
N GLU A 58 -5.67 14.75 3.41
CA GLU A 58 -4.41 14.73 4.18
C GLU A 58 -4.58 14.31 5.64
N GLY A 59 -5.71 14.66 6.29
CA GLY A 59 -6.03 14.19 7.63
C GLY A 59 -6.19 12.66 7.74
N HIS A 60 -6.74 12.02 6.70
CA HIS A 60 -6.86 10.56 6.66
C HIS A 60 -5.50 9.92 6.38
N LYS A 61 -4.72 10.50 5.46
CA LYS A 61 -3.38 10.05 5.09
C LYS A 61 -2.43 10.06 6.29
N SER A 62 -2.27 11.22 6.91
CA SER A 62 -1.40 11.41 8.08
C SER A 62 -1.84 10.55 9.26
N GLY A 63 -3.16 10.39 9.48
CA GLY A 63 -3.73 9.52 10.49
C GLY A 63 -3.37 8.04 10.26
N LEU A 64 -3.54 7.54 9.04
CA LEU A 64 -3.20 6.17 8.65
C LEU A 64 -1.70 5.91 8.77
N ILE A 65 -0.86 6.77 8.20
CA ILE A 65 0.60 6.65 8.27
C ILE A 65 1.07 6.60 9.74
N SER A 66 0.56 7.50 10.57
CA SER A 66 0.91 7.55 12.00
C SER A 66 0.43 6.32 12.76
N ALA A 67 -0.76 5.81 12.43
CA ALA A 67 -1.29 4.60 13.04
C ALA A 67 -0.47 3.38 12.65
N VAL A 68 -0.16 3.20 11.36
CA VAL A 68 0.70 2.11 10.87
C VAL A 68 2.06 2.16 11.54
N LEU A 69 2.73 3.32 11.59
CA LEU A 69 4.04 3.45 12.24
C LEU A 69 4.01 3.08 13.72
N ARG A 70 2.98 3.48 14.47
CA ARG A 70 2.85 3.15 15.90
C ARG A 70 2.50 1.69 16.14
N GLY A 71 1.62 1.15 15.30
CA GLY A 71 1.13 -0.22 15.39
C GLY A 71 2.10 -1.26 14.85
N TRP A 72 3.06 -0.89 14.01
CA TRP A 72 3.99 -1.84 13.41
C TRP A 72 4.83 -2.59 14.46
N ASP A 73 4.79 -3.92 14.41
CA ASP A 73 5.56 -4.76 15.33
C ASP A 73 6.91 -5.17 14.74
N MET A 74 7.99 -4.47 15.09
CA MET A 74 9.33 -4.84 14.63
C MET A 74 9.88 -6.14 15.26
N ASN A 75 9.13 -6.82 16.12
CA ASN A 75 9.57 -8.07 16.70
C ASN A 75 9.71 -9.16 15.63
N CYS A 76 10.97 -9.54 15.39
CA CYS A 76 11.34 -10.62 14.48
C CYS A 76 11.88 -11.83 15.24
N ARG A 77 11.87 -11.81 16.58
CA ARG A 77 12.38 -12.93 17.38
C ARG A 77 11.46 -14.13 17.15
N ASN A 78 12.06 -15.26 16.80
CA ASN A 78 11.40 -16.54 16.54
C ASN A 78 10.55 -16.61 15.27
N ARG A 79 10.72 -15.68 14.32
CA ARG A 79 10.09 -15.84 13.00
C ARG A 79 10.75 -16.99 12.25
N SER A 80 9.95 -17.96 11.83
CA SER A 80 10.43 -19.07 11.03
C SER A 80 10.70 -18.63 9.59
N VAL A 81 11.51 -19.41 8.86
CA VAL A 81 11.72 -19.22 7.42
C VAL A 81 10.40 -19.16 6.67
N VAL A 82 9.47 -20.06 6.98
CA VAL A 82 8.13 -20.13 6.37
C VAL A 82 7.36 -18.82 6.57
N GLN A 83 7.39 -18.23 7.77
CA GLN A 83 6.72 -16.95 8.03
C GLN A 83 7.34 -15.79 7.23
N VAL A 84 8.64 -15.82 6.99
CA VAL A 84 9.31 -14.81 6.15
C VAL A 84 8.94 -15.01 4.67
N GLU A 85 8.85 -16.26 4.21
CA GLU A 85 8.39 -16.59 2.86
C GLU A 85 6.94 -16.16 2.63
N GLU A 86 6.06 -16.36 3.61
CA GLU A 86 4.67 -15.88 3.57
C GLU A 86 4.59 -14.35 3.47
N GLU A 87 5.44 -13.62 4.21
CA GLU A 87 5.51 -12.16 4.09
C GLU A 87 5.95 -11.73 2.69
N LEU A 88 6.98 -12.38 2.14
CA LEU A 88 7.46 -12.09 0.80
C LEU A 88 6.41 -12.39 -0.26
N GLN A 89 5.68 -13.49 -0.08
CA GLN A 89 4.57 -13.85 -0.95
C GLN A 89 3.44 -12.82 -0.89
N ALA A 90 3.08 -12.34 0.30
CA ALA A 90 2.05 -11.30 0.46
C ALA A 90 2.46 -9.99 -0.24
N ILE A 91 3.73 -9.60 -0.14
CA ILE A 91 4.28 -8.43 -0.85
C ILE A 91 4.23 -8.65 -2.36
N SER A 92 4.65 -9.82 -2.85
CA SER A 92 4.63 -10.16 -4.27
C SER A 92 3.21 -10.12 -4.86
N ILE A 93 2.23 -10.71 -4.16
CA ILE A 93 0.81 -10.66 -4.55
C ILE A 93 0.32 -9.21 -4.65
N SER A 94 0.64 -8.39 -3.65
CA SER A 94 0.29 -6.96 -3.63
C SER A 94 0.86 -6.21 -4.83
N ILE A 95 2.16 -6.38 -5.10
CA ILE A 95 2.84 -5.73 -6.24
C ILE A 95 2.20 -6.16 -7.56
N ASN A 96 1.99 -7.46 -7.77
CA ASN A 96 1.40 -7.99 -8.99
C ASN A 96 -0.03 -7.47 -9.22
N ALA A 97 -0.85 -7.42 -8.16
CA ALA A 97 -2.20 -6.87 -8.24
C ALA A 97 -2.19 -5.39 -8.67
N LEU A 98 -1.27 -4.59 -8.13
CA LEU A 98 -1.16 -3.17 -8.48
C LEU A 98 -0.56 -2.94 -9.87
N GLN A 99 0.37 -3.78 -10.31
CA GLN A 99 0.89 -3.74 -11.68
C GLN A 99 -0.21 -4.01 -12.71
N ASN A 100 -1.11 -4.96 -12.44
CA ASN A 100 -2.27 -5.25 -13.29
C ASN A 100 -3.24 -4.05 -13.36
N GLU A 101 -3.55 -3.43 -12.22
CA GLU A 101 -4.40 -2.23 -12.16
C GLU A 101 -3.77 -1.03 -12.86
N LEU A 102 -2.45 -0.86 -12.75
CA LEU A 102 -1.71 0.17 -13.49
C LEU A 102 -1.78 -0.05 -15.00
N ALA A 103 -1.62 -1.29 -15.48
CA ALA A 103 -1.75 -1.61 -16.89
C ALA A 103 -3.16 -1.29 -17.41
N ALA A 104 -4.19 -1.61 -16.63
CA ALA A 104 -5.57 -1.27 -16.95
C ALA A 104 -5.83 0.25 -16.92
N ALA A 105 -5.22 0.98 -15.99
CA ALA A 105 -5.37 2.43 -15.86
C ALA A 105 -4.67 3.21 -16.99
N LYS A 106 -3.51 2.72 -17.47
CA LYS A 106 -2.76 3.35 -18.58
C LYS A 106 -3.59 3.49 -19.85
N ASN A 107 -4.39 2.48 -20.17
CA ASN A 107 -5.20 2.47 -21.39
C ASN A 107 -6.47 3.34 -21.31
N GLN A 108 -6.89 3.73 -20.10
CA GLN A 108 -8.18 4.39 -19.84
C GLN A 108 -8.01 5.52 -18.82
N TRP A 109 -6.93 6.30 -18.94
CA TRP A 109 -6.57 7.28 -17.91
C TRP A 109 -7.60 8.42 -17.81
N GLY A 110 -7.84 8.86 -16.57
CA GLY A 110 -8.78 9.92 -16.23
C GLY A 110 -9.22 9.85 -14.77
N PRO A 111 -10.12 10.74 -14.33
CA PRO A 111 -10.53 10.84 -12.93
C PRO A 111 -11.08 9.54 -12.34
N LYS A 112 -11.90 8.81 -13.10
CA LYS A 112 -12.45 7.52 -12.68
C LYS A 112 -11.38 6.44 -12.54
N ALA A 113 -10.43 6.38 -13.49
CA ALA A 113 -9.32 5.44 -13.42
C ALA A 113 -8.37 5.76 -12.26
N ARG A 114 -8.15 7.05 -11.97
CA ARG A 114 -7.38 7.48 -10.79
C ARG A 114 -8.05 7.04 -9.49
N LEU A 115 -9.35 7.25 -9.33
CA LEU A 115 -10.09 6.82 -8.13
C LEU A 115 -10.10 5.28 -7.97
N ARG A 116 -10.24 4.54 -9.09
CA ARG A 116 -10.12 3.08 -9.08
C ARG A 116 -8.73 2.64 -8.63
N LEU A 117 -7.69 3.27 -9.15
CA LEU A 117 -6.31 2.96 -8.79
C LEU A 117 -6.00 3.32 -7.33
N ASP A 118 -6.47 4.46 -6.83
CA ASP A 118 -6.37 4.83 -5.40
C ASP A 118 -7.06 3.79 -4.49
N THR A 119 -8.22 3.31 -4.90
CA THR A 119 -8.95 2.23 -4.20
C THR A 119 -8.15 0.92 -4.24
N ALA A 120 -7.62 0.55 -5.41
CA ALA A 120 -6.80 -0.64 -5.56
C ALA A 120 -5.56 -0.60 -4.68
N VAL A 121 -4.89 0.56 -4.56
CA VAL A 121 -3.74 0.73 -3.65
C VAL A 121 -4.13 0.41 -2.21
N LEU A 122 -5.26 0.93 -1.72
CA LEU A 122 -5.69 0.67 -0.34
C LEU A 122 -6.10 -0.80 -0.10
N VAL A 123 -6.71 -1.43 -1.10
CA VAL A 123 -7.12 -2.85 -1.02
C VAL A 123 -5.92 -3.78 -1.07
N ALA A 124 -4.94 -3.47 -1.92
CA ALA A 124 -3.78 -4.31 -2.14
C ALA A 124 -2.65 -4.05 -1.13
N LEU A 125 -2.83 -3.19 -0.11
CA LEU A 125 -1.79 -2.99 0.90
C LEU A 125 -1.37 -4.36 1.49
N PRO A 126 -0.08 -4.71 1.50
CA PRO A 126 0.39 -5.97 2.07
C PRO A 126 0.43 -5.83 3.60
N LEU A 127 -0.70 -5.50 4.22
CA LEU A 127 -0.83 -5.26 5.66
C LEU A 127 -1.71 -6.36 6.27
N MET A 128 -1.08 -7.24 7.03
CA MET A 128 -1.71 -8.34 7.75
C MET A 128 -1.90 -7.97 9.23
N PRO A 129 -2.92 -8.51 9.93
CA PRO A 129 -3.08 -8.30 11.37
C PRO A 129 -1.84 -8.69 12.19
N THR A 130 -1.12 -9.72 11.75
CA THR A 130 0.13 -10.21 12.36
C THR A 130 1.32 -9.26 12.19
N ASP A 131 1.19 -8.24 11.35
CA ASP A 131 2.21 -7.19 11.22
C ASP A 131 2.14 -6.14 12.33
N LEU A 132 1.06 -6.15 13.10
CA LEU A 132 0.68 -5.10 14.02
C LEU A 132 0.65 -5.62 15.46
N LYS A 133 0.89 -4.71 16.40
CA LYS A 133 0.57 -4.92 17.81
C LYS A 133 -0.93 -5.16 17.94
N SER A 134 -1.30 -6.16 18.74
CA SER A 134 -2.67 -6.67 18.83
C SER A 134 -3.71 -5.60 19.19
N ASP A 135 -3.33 -4.62 20.01
CA ASP A 135 -4.17 -3.50 20.44
C ASP A 135 -4.37 -2.41 19.37
N GLU A 136 -3.50 -2.34 18.36
CA GLU A 136 -3.60 -1.36 17.27
C GLU A 136 -4.35 -1.89 16.03
N VAL A 137 -4.57 -3.22 15.92
CA VAL A 137 -5.21 -3.86 14.76
C VAL A 137 -6.58 -3.23 14.44
N GLY A 138 -7.49 -3.20 15.41
CA GLY A 138 -8.85 -2.72 15.19
C GLY A 138 -8.90 -1.24 14.78
N LYS A 139 -8.03 -0.42 15.38
CA LYS A 139 -7.92 1.00 15.08
C LYS A 139 -7.40 1.27 13.66
N ILE A 140 -6.41 0.51 13.21
CA ILE A 140 -5.89 0.63 11.84
C ILE A 140 -6.94 0.15 10.82
N GLN A 141 -7.64 -0.95 11.10
CA GLN A 141 -8.76 -1.43 10.29
C GLN A 141 -9.88 -0.37 10.18
N ASP A 142 -10.21 0.29 11.29
CA ASP A 142 -11.19 1.38 11.29
C ASP A 142 -10.77 2.58 10.45
N LEU A 143 -9.50 2.98 10.54
CA LEU A 143 -8.97 4.07 9.72
C LEU A 143 -8.96 3.71 8.23
N LEU A 144 -8.60 2.48 7.87
CA LEU A 144 -8.64 2.00 6.49
C LEU A 144 -10.07 2.01 5.96
N ARG A 145 -11.03 1.52 6.75
CA ARG A 145 -12.46 1.53 6.41
C ARG A 145 -12.98 2.94 6.17
N ARG A 146 -12.68 3.90 7.06
CA ARG A 146 -13.09 5.31 6.91
C ARG A 146 -12.48 5.92 5.65
N THR A 147 -11.22 5.63 5.38
CA THR A 147 -10.50 6.10 4.19
C THR A 147 -11.11 5.54 2.92
N MET A 148 -11.44 4.25 2.91
CA MET A 148 -12.15 3.62 1.78
C MET A 148 -13.54 4.23 1.56
N ASN A 149 -14.30 4.52 2.62
CA ASN A 149 -15.59 5.17 2.49
C ASN A 149 -15.48 6.58 1.90
N CYS A 150 -14.40 7.31 2.21
CA CYS A 150 -14.13 8.60 1.59
C CYS A 150 -13.90 8.49 0.07
N LEU A 151 -13.18 7.46 -0.39
CA LEU A 151 -13.00 7.22 -1.82
C LEU A 151 -14.31 6.81 -2.50
N LYS A 152 -15.11 5.93 -1.88
CA LYS A 152 -16.41 5.52 -2.40
C LYS A 152 -17.36 6.71 -2.59
N ALA A 153 -17.43 7.60 -1.60
CA ALA A 153 -18.24 8.82 -1.70
C ALA A 153 -17.83 9.72 -2.88
N LYS A 154 -16.53 9.72 -3.26
CA LYS A 154 -16.05 10.44 -4.46
C LYS A 154 -16.36 9.74 -5.78
N MET A 155 -16.67 8.44 -5.76
CA MET A 155 -17.04 7.69 -6.96
C MET A 155 -18.54 7.78 -7.27
N GLU A 156 -19.37 7.98 -6.25
CA GLU A 156 -20.84 8.06 -6.35
C GLU A 156 -21.37 9.47 -6.64
N GLY A 157 -20.56 10.51 -6.41
CA GLY A 157 -20.87 11.92 -6.70
C GLY A 157 -20.23 12.42 -7.98
#